data_AF-A0A497N5L3-F1
#
_entry.id   AF-A0A497N5L3-F1
#
_cell.length_a   1.000
_cell.length_b   1.000
_cell.length_c   1.000
_cell.angle_alpha   90.00
_cell.angle_beta   90.00
_cell.angle_gamma   90.00
#
_symmetry.space_group_name_H-M   'P 1'
#
loop_
_entity.id
_entity.type
_entity.pdbx_description
1 polymer ?
#
loop_
_entity_poly.entity_id
_entity_poly.type
_entity_poly.pdbx_seq_one_letter_code
_entity_poly.pdbx_strand_id
1 'polypeptide(L)'
;MDTSEKLWWSRYLLALAISPLSAYISFKGILDGFSAYLAFLLALLGYILTVLTAKYVFRVKPESLKRPKDLALQGVFAYFIAWFSFWVFFYTLMLWSAGMV
;
A
#
# COMPACT_ATOMS: atom_id res chain seq x y z
N MET A 1 17.04 9.48 -10.43
CA MET A 1 15.61 9.16 -10.26
C MET A 1 14.79 10.42 -10.43
N ASP A 2 13.90 10.40 -11.41
CA ASP A 2 12.90 11.45 -11.63
C ASP A 2 11.96 11.57 -10.41
N THR A 3 11.35 12.74 -10.18
CA THR A 3 10.40 12.97 -9.07
C THR A 3 9.22 12.01 -9.12
N SER A 4 8.71 11.72 -10.33
CA SER A 4 7.65 10.72 -10.54
C SER A 4 8.10 9.30 -10.17
N GLU A 5 9.38 8.97 -10.38
CA GLU A 5 9.94 7.67 -10.05
C GLU A 5 10.09 7.51 -8.53
N LYS A 6 10.56 8.55 -7.83
CA LYS A 6 10.62 8.59 -6.35
C LYS A 6 9.22 8.42 -5.73
N LEU A 7 8.21 9.08 -6.28
CA LEU A 7 6.83 8.95 -5.84
C LEU A 7 6.28 7.53 -6.07
N TRP A 8 6.62 6.93 -7.20
CA TRP A 8 6.20 5.58 -7.52
C TRP A 8 6.83 4.54 -6.57
N TRP A 9 8.14 4.64 -6.35
CA TRP A 9 8.86 3.77 -5.43
C TRP A 9 8.41 3.94 -3.98
N SER A 10 8.13 5.17 -3.52
CA SER A 10 7.64 5.38 -2.15
C SER A 10 6.30 4.70 -1.93
N ARG A 11 5.38 4.78 -2.90
CA ARG A 11 4.11 4.06 -2.87
C ARG A 11 4.31 2.56 -2.85
N TYR A 12 5.14 2.05 -3.74
CA TYR A 12 5.40 0.61 -3.83
C TYR A 12 6.00 0.04 -2.55
N LEU A 13 7.02 0.70 -1.98
CA LEU A 13 7.64 0.30 -0.72
C LEU A 13 6.65 0.35 0.44
N LEU A 14 5.77 1.36 0.48
CA LEU A 14 4.77 1.44 1.52
C LEU A 14 3.69 0.35 1.36
N ALA A 15 3.28 0.03 0.13
CA ALA A 15 2.39 -1.09 -0.15
C ALA A 15 3.01 -2.41 0.33
N LEU A 16 4.31 -2.63 0.04
CA LEU A 16 5.06 -3.80 0.49
C LEU A 16 5.12 -3.89 2.01
N ALA A 17 5.26 -2.78 2.73
CA ALA A 17 5.29 -2.77 4.19
C ALA A 17 3.91 -2.99 4.83
N ILE A 18 2.84 -2.45 4.24
CA ILE A 18 1.47 -2.56 4.76
C ILE A 18 0.86 -3.95 4.49
N SER A 19 1.32 -4.64 3.43
CA SER A 19 0.77 -5.93 3.02
C SER A 19 0.97 -7.07 4.05
N PRO A 20 2.16 -7.26 4.66
CA PRO A 20 2.34 -8.22 5.76
C PRO A 20 1.44 -7.95 6.96
N LEU A 21 1.23 -6.68 7.32
CA LEU A 21 0.34 -6.30 8.42
C LEU A 21 -1.11 -6.63 8.08
N SER A 22 -1.53 -6.31 6.86
CA SER A 22 -2.86 -6.63 6.33
C SER A 22 -3.10 -8.15 6.33
N ALA A 23 -2.09 -8.92 5.90
CA ALA A 23 -2.12 -10.38 5.89
C ALA A 23 -2.22 -10.93 7.31
N TYR A 24 -1.43 -10.41 8.25
CA TYR A 24 -1.43 -10.84 9.64
C TYR A 24 -2.78 -10.60 10.33
N ILE A 25 -3.37 -9.41 10.15
CA ILE A 25 -4.70 -9.08 10.67
C ILE A 25 -5.75 -10.07 10.15
N SER A 26 -5.68 -10.37 8.85
CA SER A 26 -6.59 -11.30 8.17
C SER A 26 -6.39 -12.74 8.66
N PHE A 27 -5.14 -13.18 8.79
CA PHE A 27 -4.76 -14.53 9.23
C PHE A 27 -5.15 -14.80 10.69
N LYS A 28 -4.94 -13.83 11.58
CA LYS A 28 -5.34 -13.95 12.98
C LYS A 28 -6.84 -13.84 13.21
N GLY A 29 -7.63 -13.46 12.20
CA GLY A 29 -9.06 -13.21 12.36
C GLY A 29 -9.34 -12.09 13.37
N ILE A 30 -8.49 -11.05 13.40
CA ILE A 30 -8.69 -9.93 14.33
C ILE A 30 -10.04 -9.30 13.98
N LEU A 31 -11.00 -9.38 14.92
CA LEU A 31 -12.41 -9.04 14.72
C LEU A 31 -13.04 -9.92 13.62
N ASP A 32 -13.31 -11.18 13.95
CA ASP A 32 -13.93 -12.19 13.07
C ASP A 32 -15.01 -11.58 12.15
N GLY A 33 -14.90 -11.86 10.85
CA GLY A 33 -15.77 -11.31 9.80
C GLY A 33 -15.41 -9.89 9.32
N PHE A 34 -14.67 -9.10 10.12
CA PHE A 34 -14.26 -7.71 9.77
C PHE A 34 -12.79 -7.55 9.38
N SER A 35 -11.97 -8.58 9.54
CA SER A 35 -10.52 -8.53 9.33
C SER A 35 -10.10 -8.02 7.95
N ALA A 36 -10.83 -8.40 6.89
CA ALA A 36 -10.59 -7.93 5.52
C ALA A 36 -10.87 -6.42 5.35
N TYR A 37 -11.94 -5.90 5.98
CA TYR A 37 -12.23 -4.47 5.96
C TYR A 37 -11.20 -3.68 6.75
N LEU A 38 -10.71 -4.24 7.85
CA LEU A 38 -9.65 -3.64 8.66
C LEU A 38 -8.32 -3.57 7.88
N ALA A 39 -7.97 -4.64 7.16
CA ALA A 39 -6.83 -4.69 6.26
C ALA A 39 -6.94 -3.66 5.12
N PHE A 40 -8.13 -3.52 4.52
CA PHE A 40 -8.37 -2.51 3.50
C PHE A 40 -8.29 -1.08 4.05
N LEU A 41 -8.84 -0.84 5.25
CA LEU A 41 -8.72 0.46 5.92
C LEU A 41 -7.25 0.82 6.19
N LEU A 42 -6.44 -0.15 6.61
CA LEU A 42 -5.00 0.04 6.79
C LEU A 42 -4.30 0.40 5.47
N ALA A 43 -4.69 -0.22 4.36
CA ALA A 43 -4.18 0.12 3.03
C ALA A 43 -4.56 1.54 2.60
N LEU A 44 -5.80 1.97 2.88
CA LEU A 44 -6.24 3.35 2.64
C LEU A 44 -5.42 4.36 3.44
N LEU A 45 -5.21 4.11 4.74
CA LEU A 45 -4.39 4.95 5.60
C LEU A 45 -2.93 4.99 5.13
N GLY A 46 -2.38 3.84 4.74
CA GLY A 46 -1.07 3.74 4.11
C GLY A 46 -0.99 4.60 2.85
N TYR A 47 -1.96 4.49 1.94
CA TYR A 47 -2.00 5.31 0.74
C TYR A 47 -2.04 6.82 1.06
N ILE A 48 -2.87 7.26 2.00
CA ILE A 48 -2.90 8.67 2.45
C ILE A 48 -1.53 9.10 2.97
N LEU A 49 -0.85 8.25 3.73
CA LEU A 49 0.49 8.51 4.21
C LEU A 49 1.47 8.74 3.04
N THR A 50 1.38 7.97 1.95
CA THR A 50 2.22 8.21 0.75
C THR A 50 2.03 9.60 0.17
N VAL A 51 0.79 10.11 0.16
CA VAL A 51 0.46 11.45 -0.34
C VAL A 51 1.02 12.52 0.59
N LEU A 52 0.92 12.31 1.91
CA LEU A 52 1.50 13.20 2.91
C LEU A 52 3.03 13.22 2.81
N THR A 53 3.69 12.06 2.69
CA THR A 53 5.14 11.99 2.51
C THR A 53 5.58 12.68 1.21
N ALA A 54 4.84 12.50 0.12
CA ALA A 54 5.10 13.18 -1.15
C ALA A 54 5.02 14.71 -1.01
N LYS A 55 4.02 15.21 -0.29
CA LYS A 55 3.78 16.64 -0.09
C LYS A 55 4.77 17.28 0.89
N TYR A 56 4.97 16.66 2.06
CA TYR A 56 5.70 17.27 3.17
C TYR A 56 7.19 16.89 3.21
N VAL A 57 7.55 15.65 2.88
CA VAL A 57 8.94 15.17 2.94
C VAL A 57 9.66 15.44 1.62
N PHE A 58 9.06 15.01 0.51
CA PHE A 58 9.67 15.18 -0.81
C PHE A 58 9.39 16.54 -1.46
N ARG A 59 8.52 17.37 -0.85
CA ARG A 59 8.13 18.71 -1.33
C ARG A 59 7.79 18.71 -2.83
N VAL A 60 7.13 17.64 -3.30
CA VAL A 60 6.79 17.49 -4.71
C VAL A 60 5.77 18.55 -5.08
N LYS A 61 6.20 19.54 -5.87
CA LYS A 61 5.29 20.52 -6.47
C LYS A 61 4.53 19.86 -7.63
N PRO A 62 3.22 20.10 -7.79
CA PRO A 62 2.45 19.57 -8.93
C PRO A 62 3.08 19.93 -10.29
N GLU A 63 3.69 21.10 -10.36
CA GLU A 63 4.40 21.66 -11.53
C GLU A 63 5.64 20.85 -11.95
N SER A 64 6.25 20.09 -11.04
CA SER A 64 7.46 19.29 -11.34
C SER A 64 7.14 17.88 -11.85
N LEU A 65 5.87 17.53 -12.01
CA LEU A 65 5.42 16.26 -12.56
C LEU A 65 5.32 16.31 -14.08
N LYS A 66 5.82 15.26 -14.76
CA LYS A 66 5.73 15.08 -16.23
C LYS A 66 4.30 15.16 -16.78
N ARG A 67 3.29 14.91 -15.95
CA ARG A 67 1.88 15.15 -16.24
C ARG A 67 1.28 15.85 -15.02
N PRO A 68 0.78 17.09 -15.13
CA PRO A 68 0.19 17.82 -14.01
C PRO A 68 -1.18 17.26 -13.55
N LYS A 69 -1.56 16.05 -13.99
CA LYS A 69 -2.75 15.38 -13.47
C LYS A 69 -2.47 14.95 -12.03
N ASP A 70 -3.41 15.29 -11.14
CA ASP A 70 -3.37 15.13 -9.69
C ASP A 70 -2.31 14.16 -9.16
N LEU A 71 -1.38 14.71 -8.37
CA LEU A 71 -0.37 13.97 -7.61
C LEU A 71 -0.98 12.75 -6.92
N ALA A 72 -2.23 12.82 -6.45
CA ALA A 72 -2.96 11.69 -5.89
C ALA A 72 -3.16 10.56 -6.92
N LEU A 73 -3.84 10.80 -8.03
CA LEU A 73 -4.17 9.79 -9.04
C LEU A 73 -2.94 9.08 -9.63
N GLN A 74 -1.80 9.76 -9.72
CA GLN A 74 -0.61 9.20 -10.34
C GLN A 74 0.03 8.09 -9.50
N GLY A 75 -0.31 6.83 -9.80
CA GLY A 75 0.23 5.65 -9.11
C GLY A 75 -0.67 5.10 -8.00
N VAL A 76 -1.94 5.55 -7.91
CA VAL A 76 -2.98 4.92 -7.04
C VAL A 76 -3.12 3.45 -7.38
N PHE A 77 -3.34 3.15 -8.67
CA PHE A 77 -3.53 1.79 -9.12
C PHE A 77 -2.31 0.91 -8.84
N ALA A 78 -1.11 1.44 -9.06
CA ALA A 78 0.13 0.73 -8.75
C ALA A 78 0.22 0.38 -7.25
N TYR A 79 -0.14 1.31 -6.36
CA TYR A 79 -0.17 1.08 -4.92
C TYR A 79 -1.14 -0.05 -4.55
N PHE A 80 -2.41 0.06 -4.96
CA PHE A 80 -3.44 -0.90 -4.57
C PHE A 80 -3.25 -2.28 -5.20
N ILE A 81 -2.78 -2.36 -6.45
CA ILE A 81 -2.47 -3.64 -7.11
C ILE A 81 -1.29 -4.31 -6.40
N ALA A 82 -0.23 -3.56 -6.09
CA ALA A 82 0.92 -4.09 -5.36
C ALA A 82 0.48 -4.57 -3.97
N TRP A 83 -0.24 -3.73 -3.22
CA TRP A 83 -0.75 -4.07 -1.90
C TRP A 83 -1.62 -5.34 -1.94
N PHE A 84 -2.58 -5.42 -2.85
CA PHE A 84 -3.47 -6.59 -2.95
C PHE A 84 -2.69 -7.86 -3.29
N SER A 85 -1.78 -7.79 -4.27
CA SER A 85 -0.94 -8.92 -4.67
C SER A 85 -0.08 -9.43 -3.51
N PHE A 86 0.59 -8.52 -2.80
CA PHE A 86 1.41 -8.89 -1.65
C PHE A 86 0.58 -9.33 -0.46
N TRP A 87 -0.60 -8.75 -0.23
CA TRP A 87 -1.50 -9.16 0.83
C TRP A 87 -1.91 -10.63 0.65
N VAL A 88 -2.36 -11.01 -0.55
CA VAL A 88 -2.69 -12.40 -0.89
C VAL A 88 -1.47 -13.30 -0.75
N PHE A 89 -0.31 -12.87 -1.25
CA PHE A 89 0.93 -13.63 -1.15
C PHE A 89 1.31 -13.92 0.30
N PHE A 90 1.39 -12.89 1.15
CA PHE A 90 1.76 -13.05 2.56
C PHE A 90 0.71 -13.82 3.36
N TYR A 91 -0.58 -13.62 3.06
CA TYR A 91 -1.65 -14.39 3.70
C TYR A 91 -1.54 -15.87 3.37
N THR A 92 -1.32 -16.20 2.10
CA THR A 92 -1.11 -17.58 1.65
C THR A 92 0.15 -18.19 2.27
N LEU A 93 1.24 -17.42 2.33
CA LEU A 93 2.48 -17.84 2.99
C LEU A 93 2.25 -18.14 4.48
N MET A 94 1.45 -17.32 5.17
CA MET A 94 1.11 -17.55 6.59
C MET A 94 0.29 -18.83 6.76
N LEU A 95 -0.70 -19.08 5.90
CA LEU A 95 -1.47 -20.33 5.93
C LEU A 95 -0.59 -21.56 5.75
N TRP A 96 0.31 -21.53 4.76
CA TRP A 96 1.30 -22.59 4.53
C TRP A 96 2.22 -22.78 5.74
N SER A 97 2.74 -21.68 6.30
CA SER A 97 3.63 -21.74 7.46
C SER A 97 2.96 -22.31 8.72
N ALA A 98 1.63 -22.20 8.80
CA ALA A 98 0.83 -22.71 9.91
C ALA A 98 0.27 -24.11 9.65
N GLY A 99 0.53 -24.71 8.49
CA GLY A 99 0.02 -26.04 8.12
C GLY A 99 -1.50 -26.09 7.93
N MET A 100 -2.13 -24.96 7.63
CA MET A 100 -3.59 -24.88 7.40
C MET A 100 -3.97 -25.15 5.94
N VAL A 101 -3.00 -25.11 5.02
CA VAL A 101 -3.10 -25.43 3.59
C VAL A 101 -1.81 -26.13 3.19
#